data_AF-A0A8T5BRE8-F1
#
_entry.id   AF-A0A8T5BRE8-F1
#
_cell.length_a   1.000
_cell.length_b   1.000
_cell.length_c   1.000
_cell.angle_alpha   90.00
_cell.angle_beta   90.00
_cell.angle_gamma   90.00
#
_symmetry.space_group_name_H-M   'P 1'
#
loop_
_entity.id
_entity.type
_entity.pdbx_description
1 polymer ?
#
loop_
_entity_poly.entity_id
_entity_poly.type
_entity_poly.pdbx_seq_one_letter_code
_entity_poly.pdbx_strand_id
1 'polypeptide(L)'
;MSRRIAEVKIEAGVHDRVETPVCFQLQKLASLFENQEDVYLEIGSVKIPVQVVEQEGLLQGYFILPYAKAGETLRGNIILSEGEGETGFSYDLKEDALIVKHGKNTVACYNYGKSVSKPYLYPVFSTNGV
;
A
#
# COMPACT_ATOMS: atom_id res chain seq x y z
N MET A 1 11.34 -6.62 -13.98
CA MET A 1 11.73 -5.21 -14.26
C MET A 1 10.89 -4.26 -13.41
N SER A 2 11.41 -3.07 -13.08
CA SER A 2 10.65 -2.01 -12.40
C SER A 2 10.21 -0.91 -13.37
N ARG A 3 8.94 -0.50 -13.29
CA ARG A 3 8.33 0.53 -14.15
C ARG A 3 7.68 1.61 -13.31
N ARG A 4 7.98 2.87 -13.62
CA ARG A 4 7.26 4.03 -13.08
C ARG A 4 5.88 4.15 -13.73
N ILE A 5 4.84 4.32 -12.90
CA ILE A 5 3.45 4.48 -13.38
C ILE A 5 2.85 5.85 -13.10
N ALA A 6 3.32 6.57 -12.09
CA ALA A 6 2.86 7.93 -11.80
C ALA A 6 3.90 8.74 -11.01
N GLU A 7 3.82 10.07 -11.12
CA GLU A 7 4.41 11.00 -10.14
C GLU A 7 3.36 11.36 -9.10
N VAL A 8 3.78 11.46 -7.85
CA VAL A 8 2.93 11.98 -6.77
C VAL A 8 3.56 13.18 -6.11
N LYS A 9 2.69 14.11 -5.71
CA LYS A 9 3.00 15.25 -4.85
C LYS A 9 2.17 15.11 -3.59
N ILE A 10 2.82 15.11 -2.43
CA ILE A 10 2.17 15.03 -1.12
C ILE A 10 2.42 16.33 -0.38
N GLU A 11 1.36 17.02 0.00
CA GLU A 11 1.42 18.30 0.70
C GLU A 11 0.97 18.10 2.15
N ALA A 12 1.88 18.33 3.09
CA ALA A 12 1.54 18.37 4.50
C ALA A 12 0.87 19.71 4.82
N GLY A 13 -0.22 19.65 5.59
CA GLY A 13 -0.90 20.84 6.11
C GLY A 13 -0.11 21.54 7.23
N VAL A 14 -0.83 22.19 8.13
CA VAL A 14 -0.24 23.01 9.22
C VAL A 14 0.35 22.19 10.39
N HIS A 15 0.27 20.87 10.35
CA HIS A 15 0.77 19.99 11.40
C HIS A 15 1.70 18.93 10.82
N ASP A 16 2.68 18.52 11.62
CA ASP A 16 3.51 17.37 11.32
C ASP A 16 2.63 16.12 11.17
N ARG A 17 2.98 15.29 10.20
CA ARG A 17 2.33 14.03 9.90
C ARG A 17 3.30 12.93 10.27
N VAL A 18 2.89 12.05 11.17
CA VAL A 18 3.64 10.87 11.59
C VAL A 18 2.75 9.66 11.29
N GLU A 19 3.30 8.64 10.65
CA GLU A 19 2.62 7.38 10.32
C GLU A 19 1.19 7.59 9.77
N THR A 20 1.06 8.56 8.86
CA THR A 20 -0.25 9.04 8.42
C THR A 20 -0.75 8.22 7.25
N PRO A 21 -1.98 7.66 7.32
CA PRO A 21 -2.57 6.95 6.20
C PRO A 21 -2.88 7.91 5.06
N VAL A 22 -2.45 7.55 3.85
CA VAL A 22 -2.68 8.30 2.63
C VAL A 22 -3.31 7.37 1.60
N CYS A 23 -4.30 7.90 0.86
CA CYS A 23 -4.89 7.22 -0.28
C CYS A 23 -4.82 8.08 -1.54
N PHE A 24 -4.72 7.45 -2.70
CA PHE A 24 -4.79 8.12 -3.99
C PHE A 24 -5.65 7.32 -4.96
N GLN A 25 -6.09 7.97 -6.04
CA GLN A 25 -6.82 7.36 -7.13
C GLN A 25 -6.19 7.77 -8.46
N LEU A 26 -5.98 6.79 -9.34
CA LEU A 26 -5.49 7.00 -10.70
C LEU A 26 -6.49 6.40 -11.69
N GLN A 27 -6.70 7.09 -12.83
CA GLN A 27 -7.44 6.49 -13.94
C GLN A 27 -6.60 5.36 -14.55
N LYS A 28 -7.23 4.21 -14.83
CA LYS A 28 -6.55 3.01 -15.32
C LYS A 28 -5.88 3.27 -16.67
N LEU A 29 -4.55 3.27 -16.68
CA LEU A 29 -3.77 2.90 -17.85
C LEU A 29 -3.83 1.35 -17.90
N ALA A 30 -4.05 0.77 -19.09
CA ALA A 30 -4.36 -0.66 -19.33
C ALA A 30 -3.81 -1.67 -18.30
N SER A 31 -4.64 -2.67 -17.94
CA SER A 31 -4.41 -3.78 -16.97
C SER A 31 -2.97 -3.92 -16.45
N LEU A 32 -2.60 -3.07 -15.49
CA LEU A 32 -1.24 -3.01 -14.95
C LEU A 32 -0.89 -4.20 -14.05
N PHE A 33 -1.87 -5.00 -13.62
CA PHE A 33 -1.70 -6.02 -12.56
C PHE A 33 -2.04 -7.44 -13.03
N GLU A 34 -1.86 -7.77 -14.31
CA GLU A 34 -2.09 -9.14 -14.81
C GLU A 34 -1.14 -10.18 -14.16
N ASN A 35 -0.05 -9.73 -13.54
CA ASN A 35 0.85 -10.54 -12.73
C ASN A 35 1.01 -9.94 -11.33
N GLN A 36 1.40 -10.75 -10.35
CA GLN A 36 1.70 -10.31 -8.97
C GLN A 36 2.94 -9.38 -8.97
N GLU A 37 2.71 -8.11 -9.26
CA GLU A 37 3.73 -7.05 -9.21
C GLU A 37 3.60 -6.28 -7.89
N ASP A 38 4.73 -6.08 -7.21
CA ASP A 38 4.78 -5.27 -6.00
C ASP A 38 4.66 -3.78 -6.38
N VAL A 39 3.87 -3.02 -5.61
CA VAL A 39 3.72 -1.58 -5.79
C VAL A 39 4.36 -0.87 -4.62
N TYR A 40 5.21 0.11 -4.91
CA TYR A 40 5.75 0.99 -3.88
C TYR A 40 5.82 2.43 -4.36
N LEU A 41 5.75 3.34 -3.40
CA LEU A 41 6.03 4.75 -3.54
C LEU A 41 7.48 4.99 -3.15
N GLU A 42 8.27 5.50 -4.08
CA GLU A 42 9.64 5.91 -3.84
C GLU A 42 9.72 7.42 -3.61
N ILE A 43 10.18 7.83 -2.43
CA ILE A 43 10.48 9.23 -2.07
C ILE A 43 11.96 9.30 -1.68
N GLY A 44 12.80 9.85 -2.57
CA GLY A 44 14.25 9.82 -2.38
C GLY A 44 14.78 8.39 -2.37
N SER A 45 15.39 7.95 -1.26
CA SER A 45 15.86 6.57 -1.06
C SER A 45 14.88 5.69 -0.29
N VAL A 46 13.73 6.23 0.12
CA VAL A 46 12.74 5.50 0.92
C VAL A 46 11.73 4.84 -0.01
N LYS A 47 11.55 3.53 0.15
CA LYS A 47 10.50 2.75 -0.52
C LYS A 47 9.37 2.47 0.46
N ILE A 48 8.18 2.95 0.12
CA ILE A 48 6.98 2.80 0.93
C ILE A 48 6.05 1.83 0.20
N PRO A 49 5.69 0.68 0.77
CA PRO A 49 4.78 -0.24 0.11
C PRO A 49 3.40 0.40 -0.09
N VAL A 50 2.80 0.17 -1.25
CA VAL A 50 1.48 0.68 -1.62
C VAL A 50 0.55 -0.50 -1.82
N GLN A 51 -0.53 -0.55 -1.06
CA GLN A 51 -1.63 -1.47 -1.34
C GLN A 51 -2.47 -0.89 -2.46
N VAL A 52 -2.79 -1.71 -3.46
CA VAL A 52 -3.64 -1.32 -4.57
C VAL A 52 -4.93 -2.13 -4.61
N VAL A 53 -6.02 -1.47 -5.01
CA VAL A 53 -7.31 -2.08 -5.30
C VAL A 53 -7.78 -1.57 -6.65
N GLU A 54 -8.16 -2.49 -7.53
CA GLU A 54 -8.83 -2.14 -8.78
C GLU A 54 -10.35 -2.12 -8.58
N GLN A 55 -11.00 -1.02 -8.95
CA GLN A 55 -12.46 -0.94 -9.00
C GLN A 55 -12.90 -0.06 -10.17
N GLU A 56 -13.82 -0.56 -11.01
CA GLU A 56 -14.53 0.23 -12.04
C GLU A 56 -13.60 1.03 -12.99
N GLY A 57 -12.41 0.52 -13.30
CA GLY A 57 -11.44 1.22 -14.16
C GLY A 57 -10.63 2.31 -13.46
N LEU A 58 -10.64 2.31 -12.12
CA LEU A 58 -9.76 3.12 -11.29
C LEU A 58 -8.79 2.21 -10.52
N LEU A 59 -7.56 2.70 -10.36
CA LEU A 59 -6.58 2.15 -9.44
C LEU A 59 -6.59 3.00 -8.17
N GLN A 60 -6.99 2.41 -7.05
CA GLN A 60 -6.91 3.05 -5.75
C GLN A 60 -5.71 2.52 -4.99
N GLY A 61 -4.85 3.43 -4.53
CA GLY A 61 -3.67 3.09 -3.74
C GLY A 61 -3.79 3.58 -2.30
N TYR A 62 -3.23 2.82 -1.36
CA TYR A 62 -3.19 3.11 0.07
C TYR A 62 -1.79 2.85 0.62
N PHE A 63 -1.27 3.75 1.45
CA PHE A 63 0.02 3.57 2.12
C PHE A 63 0.08 4.37 3.43
N ILE A 64 1.07 4.07 4.28
CA ILE A 64 1.38 4.84 5.48
C ILE A 64 2.58 5.74 5.18
N LEU A 65 2.39 7.06 5.27
CA LEU A 65 3.46 8.03 5.17
C LEU A 65 4.22 8.09 6.51
N PRO A 66 5.51 7.72 6.58
CA PRO A 66 6.22 7.65 7.86
C PRO A 66 6.32 9.00 8.54
N TYR A 67 6.69 10.04 7.78
CA TYR A 67 6.82 11.39 8.29
C TYR A 67 6.68 12.44 7.18
N ALA A 68 6.04 13.56 7.48
CA ALA A 68 6.17 14.81 6.73
C ALA A 68 6.02 16.00 7.69
N LYS A 69 6.92 16.98 7.55
CA LYS A 69 6.89 18.18 8.38
C LYS A 69 5.72 19.09 7.97
N ALA A 70 5.19 19.87 8.91
CA ALA A 70 4.20 20.90 8.63
C ALA A 70 4.65 21.82 7.47
N GLY A 71 3.76 21.99 6.47
CA GLY A 71 3.99 22.80 5.27
C GLY A 71 4.96 22.19 4.25
N GLU A 72 5.48 20.98 4.49
CA GLU A 72 6.37 20.30 3.57
C GLU A 72 5.63 19.79 2.32
N THR A 73 6.34 19.77 1.20
CA THR A 73 5.90 19.11 -0.03
C THR A 73 6.88 18.01 -0.38
N LEU A 74 6.42 16.76 -0.36
CA LEU A 74 7.17 15.60 -0.81
C LEU A 74 6.82 15.28 -2.26
N ARG A 75 7.81 14.81 -3.02
CA ARG A 75 7.64 14.31 -4.39
C ARG A 75 8.16 12.90 -4.48
N GLY A 76 7.43 12.04 -5.17
CA GLY A 76 7.81 10.65 -5.31
C GLY A 76 7.23 10.01 -6.57
N ASN A 77 7.63 8.77 -6.79
CA ASN A 77 7.22 7.97 -7.93
C ASN A 77 6.50 6.72 -7.44
N ILE A 78 5.34 6.42 -8.03
CA ILE A 78 4.73 5.10 -7.86
C ILE A 78 5.38 4.15 -8.87
N ILE A 79 5.97 3.08 -8.36
CA ILE A 79 6.72 2.08 -9.11
C ILE A 79 6.01 0.73 -8.99
N LEU A 80 5.86 0.05 -10.13
CA LEU A 80 5.54 -1.36 -10.23
C LEU A 80 6.83 -2.15 -10.38
N SER A 81 6.95 -3.29 -9.73
CA SER A 81 8.13 -4.14 -9.84
C SER A 81 7.75 -5.61 -10.00
N GLU A 82 8.22 -6.21 -11.09
CA GLU A 82 8.20 -7.66 -11.27
C GLU A 82 9.33 -8.28 -10.43
N GLY A 83 9.06 -8.55 -9.15
CA GLY A 83 9.79 -9.51 -8.30
C GLY A 83 11.24 -9.17 -7.88
N GLU A 84 11.39 -8.82 -6.60
CA GLU A 84 12.43 -9.28 -5.64
C GLU A 84 12.16 -8.64 -4.25
N GLY A 85 10.89 -8.51 -3.86
CA GLY A 85 10.53 -8.06 -2.52
C GLY A 85 10.69 -9.20 -1.52
N GLU A 86 11.39 -8.95 -0.40
CA GLU A 86 11.34 -9.83 0.76
C GLU A 86 9.90 -10.24 1.06
N THR A 87 9.68 -11.47 1.50
CA THR A 87 8.34 -12.04 1.79
C THR A 87 7.52 -11.15 2.71
N GLY A 88 6.79 -10.21 2.11
CA GLY A 88 5.97 -9.25 2.83
C GLY A 88 4.72 -9.90 3.41
N PHE A 89 3.90 -9.06 4.04
CA PHE A 89 2.58 -9.47 4.47
C PHE A 89 1.68 -9.54 3.23
N SER A 90 1.08 -10.69 2.99
CA SER A 90 0.00 -10.88 2.03
C SER A 90 -1.30 -11.10 2.78
N TYR A 91 -2.44 -10.90 2.11
CA TYR A 91 -3.74 -11.19 2.69
C TYR A 91 -4.62 -11.99 1.73
N ASP A 92 -5.42 -12.87 2.31
CA ASP A 92 -6.41 -13.71 1.64
C ASP A 92 -7.79 -13.33 2.21
N LEU A 93 -8.57 -12.67 1.37
CA LEU A 93 -9.89 -12.16 1.71
C LEU A 93 -10.95 -13.19 1.30
N LYS A 94 -11.65 -13.75 2.28
CA LYS A 94 -12.78 -14.67 2.11
C LYS A 94 -14.10 -13.97 2.38
N GLU A 95 -15.21 -14.65 2.14
CA GLU A 95 -16.55 -14.09 2.33
C GLU A 95 -16.77 -13.57 3.77
N ASP A 96 -16.19 -14.25 4.76
CA ASP A 96 -16.38 -14.04 6.19
C ASP A 96 -15.05 -13.94 6.97
N ALA A 97 -13.91 -13.85 6.29
CA ALA A 97 -12.61 -13.80 6.95
C ALA A 97 -11.54 -13.05 6.16
N LEU A 98 -10.59 -12.43 6.87
CA LEU A 98 -9.36 -11.87 6.34
C LEU A 98 -8.19 -12.60 6.97
N ILE A 99 -7.46 -13.36 6.18
CA ILE A 99 -6.26 -14.07 6.61
C ILE A 99 -5.06 -13.25 6.20
N VAL A 100 -4.21 -12.87 7.14
CA VAL A 100 -2.94 -12.20 6.88
C VAL A 100 -1.82 -13.23 6.99
N LYS A 101 -0.93 -13.26 6.00
CA LYS A 101 0.21 -14.17 5.92
C LYS A 101 1.51 -13.37 5.85
N HIS A 102 2.58 -13.87 6.44
CA HIS A 102 3.94 -13.39 6.24
C HIS A 102 4.73 -14.49 5.53
N GLY A 103 5.09 -14.25 4.27
CA GLY A 103 5.53 -15.32 3.37
C GLY A 103 4.47 -16.42 3.25
N LYS A 104 4.83 -17.68 3.55
CA LYS A 104 3.91 -18.84 3.50
C LYS A 104 3.12 -19.07 4.79
N ASN A 105 3.44 -18.34 5.86
CA ASN A 105 2.89 -18.58 7.19
C ASN A 105 1.70 -17.67 7.45
N THR A 106 0.60 -18.20 7.98
CA THR A 106 -0.53 -17.38 8.45
C THR A 106 -0.17 -16.75 9.79
N VAL A 107 -0.30 -15.43 9.89
CA VAL A 107 0.07 -14.65 11.09
C VAL A 107 -1.13 -13.98 11.75
N ALA A 108 -2.22 -13.74 11.02
CA ALA A 108 -3.48 -13.31 11.59
C ALA A 108 -4.67 -13.87 10.80
N CYS A 109 -5.80 -14.05 11.46
CA CYS A 109 -7.09 -14.36 10.84
C CYS A 109 -8.18 -13.56 11.54
N TYR A 110 -8.86 -12.71 10.79
CA TYR A 110 -9.96 -11.89 11.28
C TYR A 110 -11.25 -12.38 10.68
N ASN A 111 -12.12 -12.99 11.48
CA ASN A 111 -13.47 -13.34 11.04
C ASN A 111 -14.37 -12.11 11.14
N TYR A 112 -15.16 -11.84 10.09
CA TYR A 112 -16.13 -10.76 10.03
C TYR A 112 -17.45 -11.26 9.43
N GLY A 113 -18.53 -10.48 9.58
CA GLY A 113 -19.85 -10.90 9.12
C GLY A 113 -20.92 -9.86 9.40
N LYS A 114 -22.19 -10.26 9.41
CA LYS A 114 -23.33 -9.32 9.58
C LYS A 114 -23.25 -8.47 10.85
N SER A 115 -22.59 -8.97 11.89
CA SER A 115 -22.48 -8.33 13.21
C SER A 115 -21.12 -7.69 13.48
N VAL A 116 -20.11 -7.94 12.63
CA VAL A 116 -18.73 -7.49 12.83
C VAL A 116 -18.21 -6.96 11.50
N SER A 117 -17.93 -5.66 11.46
CA SER A 117 -17.43 -5.01 10.24
C SER A 117 -16.09 -5.60 9.81
N LYS A 118 -15.92 -5.75 8.49
CA LYS A 118 -14.64 -6.12 7.89
C LYS A 118 -13.57 -5.11 8.35
N PRO A 119 -12.42 -5.56 8.88
CA PRO A 119 -11.38 -4.66 9.33
C PRO A 119 -10.79 -3.89 8.14
N TYR A 120 -10.72 -2.56 8.26
CA TYR A 120 -9.86 -1.73 7.43
C TYR A 120 -8.44 -1.89 7.97
N LEU A 121 -7.68 -2.84 7.42
CA LEU A 121 -6.27 -2.96 7.72
C LEU A 121 -5.51 -1.97 6.86
N TYR A 122 -4.87 -0.99 7.50
CA TYR A 122 -3.69 -0.38 6.92
C TYR A 122 -2.52 -1.34 7.19
N PRO A 123 -1.68 -1.66 6.20
CA PRO A 123 -0.49 -2.43 6.47
C PRO A 123 0.42 -1.63 7.41
N VAL A 124 0.49 -2.07 8.68
CA VAL A 124 1.52 -1.66 9.63
C VAL A 124 2.65 -2.66 9.48
N PHE A 125 3.73 -2.28 8.82
CA PHE A 125 4.95 -3.06 8.82
C PHE A 125 5.92 -2.50 9.85
N SER A 126 6.47 -3.38 10.69
CA SER A 126 7.57 -3.06 11.59
C SER A 126 8.81 -2.66 10.79
N THR A 127 9.49 -1.62 11.22
CA THR A 127 10.72 -1.06 10.62
C THR A 127 11.95 -1.97 10.67
N ASN A 128 11.83 -3.27 10.93
CA ASN A 128 12.96 -4.20 10.98
C ASN A 128 12.59 -5.57 10.37
N GLY A 129 12.85 -5.72 9.07
CA GLY A 129 13.19 -6.97 8.39
C GLY A 129 14.54 -6.72 7.69
N VAL A 130 15.42 -7.73 7.67
CA VAL A 130 16.90 -7.65 7.58
C VAL A 130 17.44 -6.95 6.34
#